data_AF-F6H8K9-F1
#
_entry.id   AF-F6H8K9-F1
#
_cell.length_a   1.000
_cell.length_b   1.000
_cell.length_c   1.000
_cell.angle_alpha   90.00
_cell.angle_beta   90.00
_cell.angle_gamma   90.00
#
_symmetry.space_group_name_H-M   'P 1'
#
loop_
_entity.id
_entity.type
_entity.pdbx_description
1 polymer ?
#
loop_
_entity_poly.entity_id
_entity_poly.type
_entity_poly.pdbx_seq_one_letter_code
_entity_poly.pdbx_strand_id
1 'polypeptide(L)'
;MCSNKWGSLPYNPVASVAMKSYKSLFSNHDTERFGEYLEKVQTGKAKIAAGALLPHEIIASLNEEDAERVAELQWARMLED
;
A
#
# COMPACT_ATOMS: atom_id res chain seq x y z
N MET A 1 15.10 10.05 -12.84
CA MET A 1 14.97 8.80 -12.05
C MET A 1 15.82 8.93 -10.79
N CYS A 2 15.25 8.60 -9.63
CA CYS A 2 15.91 8.71 -8.33
C CYS A 2 17.01 7.63 -8.15
N SER A 3 17.93 7.81 -7.19
CA SER A 3 19.11 6.94 -6.96
C SER A 3 18.81 5.51 -6.44
N ASN A 4 17.67 4.91 -6.79
CA ASN A 4 17.24 3.56 -6.44
C ASN A 4 17.28 3.25 -4.91
N LYS A 5 17.10 4.27 -4.06
CA LYS A 5 17.17 4.16 -2.60
C LYS A 5 15.86 3.68 -1.97
N TRP A 6 15.38 2.50 -2.37
CA TRP A 6 14.14 1.91 -1.85
C TRP A 6 14.25 1.52 -0.37
N GLY A 7 15.44 1.03 0.05
CA GLY A 7 15.71 0.59 1.42
C GLY A 7 15.64 1.68 2.51
N SER A 8 15.56 2.97 2.15
CA SER A 8 15.41 4.07 3.11
C SER A 8 14.00 4.68 3.14
N LEU A 9 13.10 4.22 2.28
CA LEU A 9 11.79 4.85 2.11
C LEU A 9 10.86 4.47 3.29
N PRO A 10 10.23 5.45 3.96
CA PRO A 10 9.21 5.19 4.95
C PRO A 10 7.84 4.94 4.29
N TYR A 11 7.17 3.84 4.64
CA TYR A 11 5.87 3.46 4.06
C TYR A 11 4.66 4.16 4.69
N ASN A 12 4.70 4.47 6.00
CA ASN A 12 3.59 5.11 6.72
C ASN A 12 3.10 6.46 6.13
N PRO A 13 3.97 7.40 5.70
CA PRO A 13 3.52 8.68 5.15
C PRO A 13 3.08 8.59 3.68
N VAL A 14 3.17 7.41 3.05
CA VAL A 14 2.81 7.26 1.64
C VAL A 14 1.29 7.41 1.49
N ALA A 15 0.88 8.40 0.70
CA ALA A 15 -0.53 8.67 0.42
C ALA A 15 -1.20 7.47 -0.26
N SER A 16 -2.51 7.30 -0.06
CA SER A 16 -3.27 6.15 -0.57
C SER A 16 -3.16 5.97 -2.08
N VAL A 17 -3.23 7.09 -2.82
CA VAL A 17 -3.08 7.12 -4.29
C VAL A 17 -1.66 6.72 -4.70
N ALA A 18 -0.64 7.23 -4.01
CA ALA A 18 0.75 6.87 -4.28
C ALA A 18 1.03 5.39 -3.97
N MET A 19 0.44 4.85 -2.90
CA MET A 19 0.52 3.45 -2.55
C MET A 19 -0.07 2.57 -3.68
N LYS A 20 -1.24 2.95 -4.20
CA LYS A 20 -1.86 2.27 -5.35
C LYS A 20 -0.95 2.30 -6.58
N SER A 21 -0.45 3.47 -6.95
CA SER A 21 0.36 3.65 -8.17
C SER A 21 1.75 2.99 -8.09
N TYR A 22 2.36 2.94 -6.91
CA TYR A 22 3.73 2.44 -6.74
C TYR A 22 3.82 1.05 -6.13
N LYS A 23 2.69 0.39 -5.81
CA LYS A 23 2.67 -0.97 -5.23
C LYS A 23 3.56 -1.94 -5.99
N SER A 24 3.49 -1.95 -7.33
CA SER A 24 4.24 -2.90 -8.16
C SER A 24 5.74 -2.59 -8.10
N LEU A 25 6.13 -1.32 -7.92
CA LEU A 25 7.53 -0.96 -7.72
C LEU A 25 8.03 -1.38 -6.33
N PHE A 26 7.21 -1.22 -5.29
CA PHE A 26 7.56 -1.69 -3.94
C PHE A 26 7.68 -3.21 -3.90
N SER A 27 6.73 -3.94 -4.50
CA SER A 27 6.80 -5.39 -4.63
C SER A 27 8.03 -5.83 -5.42
N ASN A 28 8.44 -5.13 -6.49
CA ASN A 28 9.59 -5.56 -7.29
C ASN A 28 10.95 -5.17 -6.68
N HIS A 29 11.07 -4.01 -6.04
CA HIS A 29 12.35 -3.46 -5.58
C HIS A 29 12.59 -3.59 -4.08
N ASP A 30 11.55 -3.81 -3.27
CA ASP A 30 11.65 -3.89 -1.81
C ASP A 30 10.65 -4.90 -1.23
N THR A 31 10.57 -6.09 -1.86
CA THR A 31 9.68 -7.20 -1.52
C THR A 31 9.62 -7.49 -0.02
N GLU A 32 10.78 -7.64 0.62
CA GLU A 32 10.89 -8.07 2.02
C GLU A 32 10.32 -7.00 2.97
N ARG A 33 10.80 -5.75 2.87
CA ARG A 33 10.35 -4.66 3.75
C ARG A 33 8.91 -4.29 3.49
N PHE A 34 8.47 -4.34 2.23
CA PHE A 34 7.08 -4.07 1.88
C PHE A 34 6.15 -5.17 2.43
N GLY A 35 6.54 -6.44 2.33
CA GLY A 35 5.81 -7.55 2.94
C GLY A 35 5.67 -7.41 4.46
N GLU A 36 6.76 -7.09 5.16
CA GLU A 36 6.72 -6.80 6.59
C GLU A 36 5.82 -5.61 6.93
N TYR A 37 5.83 -4.56 6.10
CA TYR A 37 4.96 -3.41 6.29
C TYR A 37 3.50 -3.82 6.20
N LEU A 38 3.10 -4.58 5.19
CA LEU A 38 1.72 -5.07 5.04
C LEU A 38 1.30 -5.96 6.22
N GLU A 39 2.19 -6.79 6.76
CA GLU A 39 1.91 -7.58 7.97
C GLU A 39 1.75 -6.69 9.21
N LYS A 40 2.59 -5.66 9.36
CA LYS A 40 2.45 -4.67 10.44
C LYS A 40 1.13 -3.90 10.33
N VAL A 41 0.66 -3.59 9.12
CA VAL A 41 -0.65 -2.96 8.91
C VAL A 41 -1.78 -3.93 9.26
N GLN A 42 -1.71 -5.19 8.83
CA GLN A 42 -2.70 -6.21 9.14
C GLN A 42 -2.82 -6.48 10.65
N THR A 43 -1.70 -6.46 11.38
CA THR A 43 -1.66 -6.62 12.84
C THR A 43 -1.97 -5.32 13.61
N GLY A 44 -2.30 -4.22 12.92
CA GLY A 44 -2.61 -2.92 13.51
C GLY A 44 -1.41 -2.16 14.09
N LYS A 45 -0.18 -2.66 13.91
CA LYS A 45 1.07 -2.02 14.35
C LYS A 45 1.51 -0.85 13.47
N ALA A 46 1.04 -0.81 12.23
CA ALA A 46 1.25 0.27 11.28
C ALA A 46 -0.08 0.73 10.67
N LYS A 47 -0.09 1.93 10.09
CA LYS A 47 -1.27 2.48 9.41
C LYS A 47 -0.99 2.63 7.92
N ILE A 48 -1.98 2.28 7.12
CA ILE A 48 -2.02 2.57 5.69
C ILE A 48 -2.97 3.74 5.43
N ALA A 49 -2.60 4.62 4.51
CA ALA A 49 -3.49 5.69 4.10
C ALA A 49 -4.59 5.12 3.19
N ALA A 50 -5.85 5.45 3.49
CA ALA A 50 -7.01 5.13 2.66
C ALA A 50 -7.86 6.36 2.30
N GLY A 51 -7.74 7.48 3.03
CA GLY A 51 -8.72 8.57 2.99
C GLY A 51 -8.86 9.34 1.67
N ALA A 52 -7.92 9.22 0.73
CA ALA A 52 -8.03 9.87 -0.59
C ALA A 52 -8.48 8.92 -1.71
N LEU A 53 -8.61 7.61 -1.45
CA LEU A 53 -9.14 6.66 -2.43
C LEU A 53 -10.65 6.52 -2.27
N LEU A 54 -11.36 6.45 -3.38
CA LEU A 54 -12.80 6.15 -3.39
C LEU A 54 -13.04 4.64 -3.43
N PRO A 55 -14.19 4.14 -2.91
CA PRO A 55 -14.48 2.70 -2.88
C PRO A 55 -14.34 2.02 -4.26
N HIS A 56 -14.83 2.68 -5.31
CA HIS A 56 -14.73 2.17 -6.67
C HIS A 56 -13.28 2.12 -7.19
N GLU A 57 -12.39 2.99 -6.71
CA GLU A 57 -10.97 2.98 -7.08
C GLU A 57 -10.19 1.86 -6.39
N ILE A 58 -10.61 1.50 -5.16
CA ILE A 58 -10.08 0.34 -4.43
C ILE A 58 -10.53 -0.93 -5.14
N ILE A 59 -11.82 -1.05 -5.46
CA ILE A 59 -12.36 -2.21 -6.21
C ILE A 59 -11.71 -2.31 -7.60
N ALA A 60 -11.56 -1.20 -8.32
CA ALA A 60 -10.91 -1.20 -9.63
C ALA A 60 -9.46 -1.68 -9.56
N SER A 61 -8.76 -1.43 -8.44
CA SER A 61 -7.39 -1.88 -8.26
C SER A 61 -7.26 -3.40 -8.12
N LEU A 62 -8.32 -4.12 -7.74
CA LEU A 62 -8.32 -5.60 -7.64
C LEU A 62 -8.15 -6.29 -9.00
N ASN A 63 -8.41 -5.60 -10.11
CA ASN A 63 -8.17 -6.13 -11.46
C ASN A 63 -6.68 -6.08 -11.86
N GLU A 64 -5.84 -5.45 -11.05
CA GLU A 64 -4.40 -5.38 -11.28
C GLU A 64 -3.69 -6.52 -10.53
N GLU A 65 -2.64 -7.10 -11.11
CA GLU A 65 -1.86 -8.16 -10.44
C GLU A 65 -1.28 -7.68 -9.09
N ASP A 66 -1.24 -8.59 -8.12
CA ASP A 66 -0.72 -8.38 -6.76
C ASP A 66 -1.36 -7.21 -5.98
N ALA A 67 -2.57 -6.79 -6.36
CA ALA A 67 -3.28 -5.69 -5.70
C ALA A 67 -4.01 -6.07 -4.42
N GLU A 68 -4.37 -7.35 -4.29
CA GLU A 68 -5.37 -7.83 -3.34
C GLU A 68 -5.04 -7.40 -1.90
N ARG A 69 -3.82 -7.65 -1.43
CA ARG A 69 -3.42 -7.32 -0.05
C ARG A 69 -3.46 -5.82 0.25
N VAL A 70 -3.08 -4.96 -0.70
CA VAL A 70 -3.07 -3.51 -0.48
C VAL A 70 -4.50 -2.97 -0.52
N ALA A 71 -5.30 -3.43 -1.48
CA ALA A 71 -6.69 -3.04 -1.63
C ALA A 71 -7.52 -3.42 -0.40
N GLU A 72 -7.37 -4.65 0.10
CA GLU A 72 -8.04 -5.12 1.32
C GLU A 72 -7.68 -4.28 2.55
N LEU A 73 -6.40 -3.97 2.74
CA LEU A 73 -5.96 -3.13 3.87
C LEU A 73 -6.45 -1.68 3.76
N GLN A 74 -6.51 -1.13 2.55
CA GLN A 74 -7.09 0.20 2.30
C GLN A 74 -8.60 0.21 2.51
N TRP A 75 -9.30 -0.85 2.09
CA TRP A 75 -10.73 -1.02 2.30
C TRP A 75 -11.08 -1.16 3.79
N ALA A 76 -10.37 -2.04 4.51
CA ALA A 76 -10.55 -2.21 5.94
C ALA A 76 -10.35 -0.87 6.67
N ARG A 77 -9.30 -0.12 6.32
CA ARG A 77 -9.05 1.19 6.92
C ARG A 77 -10.16 2.20 6.64
N MET A 78 -10.75 2.18 5.43
CA MET A 78 -11.88 3.04 5.08
C MET A 78 -13.13 2.72 5.89
N LEU A 79 -13.36 1.46 6.28
CA LEU A 79 -14.49 1.06 7.13
C LEU A 79 -14.28 1.40 8.61
N GLU A 80 -13.03 1.48 9.05
CA GLU A 80 -12.65 1.82 10.43
C GLU A 80 -12.53 3.33 10.71
N ASP A 81 -12.63 4.17 9.68
CA ASP A 81 -12.63 5.64 9.76
C ASP A 81 -14.06 6.18 9.87
#